data_AF-A0A959FGD8-F1
#
_entry.id   AF-A0A959FGD8-F1
#
_cell.length_a   1.000
_cell.length_b   1.000
_cell.length_c   1.000
_cell.angle_alpha   90.00
_cell.angle_beta   90.00
_cell.angle_gamma   90.00
#
_symmetry.space_group_name_H-M   'P 1'
#
loop_
_entity.id
_entity.type
_entity.pdbx_description
1 polymer ?
#
loop_
_entity_poly.entity_id
_entity_poly.type
_entity_poly.pdbx_seq_one_letter_code
_entity_poly.pdbx_strand_id
1 'polypeptide(L)'
;MQVQKIQESFALYRRFLQSEEAHKRLYLWEIQQHFQNNWDLEAENLAEMYDRSLQSDHTRRHWRRENYEPKQVMLGFMDLDADYLRQVFKDLFNERNEISGRVDRFLFHCNQLMKEYKRKHPRSIDNRHYHDDGYQMISLYLALRFPDQYTLYEGN
;
A
#
# COMPACT_ATOMS: atom_id res chain seq x y z
N MET A 1 -15.37 24.24 26.38
CA MET A 1 -15.33 23.76 24.98
C MET A 1 -14.23 24.52 24.24
N GLN A 2 -13.25 23.85 23.62
CA GLN A 2 -12.05 24.48 23.05
C GLN A 2 -12.24 24.98 21.60
N VAL A 3 -13.40 25.55 21.27
CA VAL A 3 -13.78 25.93 19.89
C VAL A 3 -12.74 26.84 19.24
N GLN A 4 -12.21 27.80 20.00
CA GLN A 4 -11.24 28.77 19.51
C GLN A 4 -9.92 28.10 19.08
N LYS A 5 -9.43 27.12 19.86
CA LYS A 5 -8.23 26.34 19.51
C LYS A 5 -8.42 25.49 18.26
N ILE A 6 -9.63 24.95 18.07
CA ILE A 6 -9.98 24.20 16.86
C ILE A 6 -9.96 25.14 15.64
N GLN A 7 -10.54 26.32 15.75
CA GLN A 7 -10.54 27.32 14.68
C GLN A 7 -9.13 27.79 14.32
N GLU A 8 -8.29 28.05 15.32
CA GLU A 8 -6.87 28.37 15.12
C GLU A 8 -6.13 27.24 14.40
N SER A 9 -6.37 25.99 14.80
CA SER A 9 -5.78 24.81 14.16
C SER A 9 -6.20 24.70 12.68
N PHE A 10 -7.46 24.97 12.36
CA PHE A 10 -7.92 25.01 10.96
C PHE A 10 -7.24 26.10 10.13
N ALA A 11 -6.99 27.28 10.72
CA ALA A 11 -6.28 28.36 10.03
C ALA A 11 -4.82 27.98 9.76
N LEU A 12 -4.14 27.36 10.73
CA LEU A 12 -2.78 26.86 10.58
C LEU A 12 -2.69 25.75 9.53
N TYR A 13 -3.62 24.79 9.56
CA TYR A 13 -3.64 23.70 8.59
C TYR A 13 -3.86 24.21 7.17
N ARG A 14 -4.78 25.16 6.95
CA ARG A 14 -4.95 25.80 5.63
C ARG A 14 -3.70 26.48 5.10
N ARG A 15 -2.92 27.14 5.97
CA ARG A 15 -1.62 27.72 5.59
C ARG A 15 -0.59 26.63 5.29
N PHE A 16 -0.55 25.57 6.08
CA PHE A 16 0.30 24.42 5.84
C PHE A 16 0.04 23.79 4.47
N LEU A 17 -1.23 23.63 4.06
CA LEU A 17 -1.60 23.10 2.74
C LEU A 17 -1.01 23.89 1.56
N GLN A 18 -0.71 25.18 1.74
CA GLN A 18 -0.09 26.03 0.72
C GLN A 18 1.45 26.00 0.75
N SER A 19 2.06 25.34 1.73
CA SER A 19 3.52 25.28 1.91
C SER A 19 4.18 24.27 0.99
N GLU A 20 5.46 24.47 0.68
CA GLU A 20 6.28 23.51 -0.10
C GLU A 20 6.33 22.12 0.57
N GLU A 21 6.29 22.06 1.90
CA GLU A 21 6.26 20.79 2.64
C GLU A 21 4.98 19.99 2.39
N ALA A 22 3.82 20.66 2.32
CA ALA A 22 2.58 19.99 1.92
C ALA A 22 2.62 19.54 0.45
N HIS A 23 3.23 20.35 -0.44
CA HIS A 23 3.40 19.97 -1.84
C HIS A 23 4.27 18.71 -2.01
N LYS A 24 5.30 18.52 -1.17
CA LYS A 24 6.12 17.30 -1.15
C LYS A 24 5.32 16.04 -0.78
N ARG A 25 4.15 16.19 -0.17
CA ARG A 25 3.26 15.09 0.27
C ARG A 25 2.05 14.90 -0.66
N LEU A 26 1.86 15.76 -1.67
CA LEU A 26 0.71 15.69 -2.58
C LEU A 26 0.53 14.32 -3.23
N TYR A 27 1.64 13.65 -3.51
CA TYR A 27 1.63 12.33 -4.10
C TYR A 27 0.85 11.28 -3.30
N LEU A 28 0.75 11.43 -1.97
CA LEU A 28 -0.01 10.53 -1.12
C LEU A 28 -1.52 10.63 -1.37
N TRP A 29 -2.00 11.86 -1.62
CA TRP A 29 -3.40 12.10 -1.96
C TRP A 29 -3.72 11.63 -3.37
N GLU A 30 -2.80 11.84 -4.31
CA GLU A 30 -2.94 11.34 -5.67
C GLU A 30 -2.99 9.82 -5.71
N ILE A 31 -2.00 9.13 -5.13
CA ILE A 31 -2.00 7.66 -5.14
C ILE A 31 -3.20 7.09 -4.39
N GLN A 32 -3.67 7.75 -3.32
CA GLN A 32 -4.92 7.36 -2.65
C GLN A 32 -6.14 7.52 -3.56
N GLN A 33 -6.24 8.64 -4.29
CA GLN A 33 -7.32 8.86 -5.24
C GLN A 33 -7.27 7.83 -6.39
N HIS A 34 -6.09 7.59 -6.96
CA HIS A 34 -5.88 6.55 -7.97
C HIS A 34 -6.28 5.17 -7.45
N PHE A 35 -5.85 4.81 -6.24
CA PHE A 35 -6.21 3.55 -5.62
C PHE A 35 -7.73 3.42 -5.46
N GLN A 36 -8.39 4.41 -4.86
CA GLN A 36 -9.84 4.37 -4.64
C GLN A 36 -10.65 4.30 -5.94
N ASN A 37 -10.17 4.95 -7.01
CA ASN A 37 -10.86 4.95 -8.31
C ASN A 37 -10.69 3.64 -9.09
N ASN A 38 -9.62 2.89 -8.84
CA ASN A 38 -9.23 1.76 -9.68
C ASN A 38 -9.26 0.40 -8.96
N TRP A 39 -9.25 0.38 -7.62
CA TRP A 39 -9.09 -0.85 -6.87
C TRP A 39 -10.36 -1.70 -6.87
N ASP A 40 -10.35 -2.76 -7.66
CA ASP A 40 -11.43 -3.73 -7.76
C ASP A 40 -10.89 -5.17 -7.71
N LEU A 41 -11.12 -5.85 -6.58
CA LEU A 41 -10.70 -7.24 -6.39
C LEU A 41 -11.47 -8.24 -7.24
N GLU A 42 -12.54 -7.83 -7.95
CA GLU A 42 -13.26 -8.68 -8.91
C GLU A 42 -12.86 -8.38 -10.36
N ALA A 43 -11.94 -7.43 -10.61
CA ALA A 43 -11.48 -7.12 -11.96
C ALA A 43 -10.86 -8.35 -12.63
N GLU A 44 -11.19 -8.59 -13.90
CA GLU A 44 -10.73 -9.76 -14.68
C GLU A 44 -9.20 -9.95 -14.60
N ASN A 45 -8.45 -8.88 -14.87
CA ASN A 45 -6.99 -8.86 -14.74
C ASN A 45 -6.58 -8.17 -13.43
N LEU A 46 -6.26 -8.97 -12.39
CA LEU A 46 -5.84 -8.45 -11.10
C LEU A 46 -4.53 -7.67 -11.17
N ALA A 47 -3.55 -8.17 -11.93
CA ALA A 47 -2.23 -7.55 -12.03
C ALA A 47 -2.31 -6.16 -12.67
N GLU A 48 -3.08 -6.04 -13.75
CA GLU A 48 -3.32 -4.75 -14.39
C GLU A 48 -4.10 -3.79 -13.49
N MET A 49 -5.11 -4.28 -12.76
CA MET A 49 -5.84 -3.51 -11.74
C MET A 49 -4.91 -2.99 -10.64
N TYR A 50 -4.05 -3.85 -10.12
CA TYR A 50 -3.09 -3.50 -9.09
C TYR A 50 -2.07 -2.46 -9.60
N ASP A 51 -1.54 -2.64 -10.81
CA ASP A 51 -0.56 -1.72 -11.39
C ASP A 51 -1.14 -0.32 -11.51
N ARG A 52 -2.32 -0.17 -12.11
CA ARG A 52 -3.01 1.13 -12.28
C ARG A 52 -3.38 1.79 -10.95
N SER A 53 -3.73 0.99 -9.94
CA SER A 53 -4.15 1.51 -8.63
C SER A 53 -3.01 2.15 -7.85
N LEU A 54 -1.76 1.80 -8.17
CA LEU A 54 -0.56 2.34 -7.53
C LEU A 54 0.31 3.19 -8.49
N GLN A 55 -0.26 3.63 -9.61
CA GLN A 55 0.38 4.64 -10.46
C GLN A 55 0.22 6.03 -9.85
N SER A 56 1.24 6.88 -10.01
CA SER A 56 1.07 8.32 -9.86
C SER A 56 2.01 9.06 -10.82
N ASP A 57 1.48 10.10 -11.44
CA ASP A 57 2.18 10.91 -12.44
C ASP A 57 3.33 11.74 -11.82
N HIS A 58 3.27 11.97 -10.51
CA HIS A 58 4.23 12.77 -9.75
C HIS A 58 5.30 11.93 -9.02
N THR A 59 5.24 10.59 -9.10
CA THR A 59 5.99 9.67 -8.21
C THR A 59 7.00 8.77 -8.89
N ARG A 60 7.68 9.21 -9.95
CA ARG A 60 8.76 8.39 -10.52
C ARG A 60 9.88 8.04 -9.50
N ARG A 61 10.00 8.70 -8.32
CA ARG A 61 11.14 8.52 -7.38
C ARG A 61 10.88 8.73 -5.87
N HIS A 62 9.73 8.34 -5.30
CA HIS A 62 9.51 8.52 -3.85
C HIS A 62 9.36 7.25 -3.00
N TRP A 63 9.43 6.06 -3.61
CA TRP A 63 9.77 4.83 -2.90
C TRP A 63 11.27 4.89 -2.54
N ARG A 64 11.62 5.71 -1.54
CA ARG A 64 12.97 6.21 -1.19
C ARG A 64 13.94 5.13 -0.66
N ARG A 65 13.99 3.95 -1.27
CA ARG A 65 14.95 2.91 -0.91
C ARG A 65 15.53 2.31 -2.19
N GLU A 66 16.85 2.31 -2.29
CA GLU A 66 17.54 1.58 -3.36
C GLU A 66 17.15 0.10 -3.30
N ASN A 67 16.87 -0.50 -4.45
CA ASN A 67 16.47 -1.90 -4.57
C ASN A 67 15.22 -2.27 -3.76
N TYR A 68 14.22 -1.38 -3.70
CA TYR A 68 12.94 -1.61 -3.02
C TYR A 68 11.81 -1.64 -4.03
N GLU A 69 11.38 -2.85 -4.39
CA GLU A 69 10.45 -3.08 -5.51
C GLU A 69 9.21 -3.91 -5.08
N PRO A 70 8.50 -3.55 -3.98
CA PRO A 70 7.33 -4.30 -3.50
C PRO A 70 6.24 -4.43 -4.56
N LYS A 71 6.04 -3.38 -5.38
CA LYS A 71 5.05 -3.36 -6.45
C LYS A 71 5.35 -4.45 -7.49
N GLN A 72 6.59 -4.53 -7.96
CA GLN A 72 7.01 -5.51 -8.97
C GLN A 72 6.90 -6.93 -8.44
N VAL A 73 7.31 -7.16 -7.19
CA VAL A 73 7.19 -8.51 -6.59
C VAL A 73 5.73 -8.91 -6.43
N MET A 74 4.85 -7.99 -6.03
CA MET A 74 3.42 -8.27 -5.92
C MET A 74 2.79 -8.57 -7.29
N LEU A 75 3.19 -7.86 -8.35
CA LEU A 75 2.78 -8.21 -9.72
C LEU A 75 3.23 -9.63 -10.10
N GLY A 76 4.48 -10.00 -9.78
CA GLY A 76 4.95 -11.37 -9.96
C GLY A 76 4.16 -12.41 -9.17
N PHE A 77 3.66 -12.08 -7.97
CA PHE A 77 2.76 -12.96 -7.22
C PHE A 77 1.38 -13.09 -7.85
N MET A 78 0.86 -12.02 -8.45
CA MET A 78 -0.42 -12.06 -9.17
C MET A 78 -0.32 -12.89 -10.45
N ASP A 79 0.81 -12.85 -11.15
CA ASP A 79 1.10 -13.72 -12.29
C ASP A 79 1.21 -15.21 -11.88
N LEU A 80 1.61 -15.48 -10.64
CA LEU A 80 1.67 -16.84 -10.10
C LEU A 80 0.30 -17.42 -9.75
N ASP A 81 -0.53 -16.64 -9.06
CA ASP A 81 -1.85 -17.05 -8.55
C ASP A 81 -2.73 -15.84 -8.18
N ALA A 82 -3.38 -15.25 -9.17
CA ALA A 82 -4.23 -14.09 -8.98
C ALA A 82 -5.42 -14.35 -8.02
N ASP A 83 -6.08 -15.50 -8.12
CA ASP A 83 -7.26 -15.81 -7.31
C ASP A 83 -6.91 -15.97 -5.83
N TYR A 84 -5.78 -16.59 -5.53
CA TYR A 84 -5.26 -16.64 -4.17
C TYR A 84 -4.94 -15.23 -3.64
N LEU A 85 -4.31 -14.37 -4.45
CA LEU A 85 -4.00 -12.98 -4.06
C LEU A 85 -5.27 -12.16 -3.80
N ARG A 86 -6.36 -12.39 -4.54
CA ARG A 86 -7.66 -11.77 -4.23
C ARG A 86 -8.11 -12.13 -2.81
N GLN A 87 -8.01 -13.40 -2.42
CA GLN A 87 -8.40 -13.83 -1.08
C GLN A 87 -7.50 -13.23 0.01
N VAL A 88 -6.19 -13.15 -0.25
CA VAL A 88 -5.23 -12.54 0.67
C VAL A 88 -5.55 -11.06 0.90
N PHE A 89 -5.86 -10.29 -0.15
CA PHE A 89 -6.29 -8.89 -0.01
C PHE A 89 -7.70 -8.76 0.62
N LYS A 90 -8.64 -9.65 0.31
CA LYS A 90 -9.96 -9.69 0.95
C LYS A 90 -9.83 -9.87 2.47
N ASP A 91 -8.97 -10.79 2.91
CA ASP A 91 -8.70 -10.98 4.34
C ASP A 91 -8.01 -9.75 4.94
N LEU A 92 -7.01 -9.16 4.26
CA LEU A 92 -6.36 -7.93 4.73
C LEU A 92 -7.37 -6.80 4.95
N PHE A 93 -8.36 -6.66 4.07
CA PHE A 93 -9.36 -5.59 4.15
C PHE A 93 -10.61 -5.94 4.98
N ASN A 94 -10.68 -7.12 5.59
CA ASN A 94 -11.84 -7.52 6.39
C ASN A 94 -11.79 -6.92 7.81
N GLU A 95 -12.29 -5.69 7.99
CA GLU A 95 -12.28 -4.98 9.28
C GLU A 95 -13.07 -5.65 10.42
N ARG A 96 -13.78 -6.76 10.16
CA ARG A 96 -14.39 -7.60 11.22
C ARG A 96 -13.36 -8.37 12.03
N ASN A 97 -12.17 -8.60 11.46
CA ASN A 97 -11.07 -9.32 12.10
C ASN A 97 -10.05 -8.33 12.68
N GLU A 98 -9.38 -8.73 13.76
CA GLU A 98 -8.33 -7.91 14.38
C GLU A 98 -7.21 -7.57 13.39
N ILE A 99 -6.71 -6.33 13.46
CA ILE A 99 -5.69 -5.82 12.55
C ILE A 99 -4.40 -6.65 12.61
N SER A 100 -3.94 -7.01 13.82
CA SER A 100 -2.75 -7.85 14.03
C SER A 100 -2.87 -9.15 13.27
N GLY A 101 -3.98 -9.87 13.46
CA GLY A 101 -4.22 -11.15 12.80
C GLY A 101 -4.26 -11.05 11.27
N ARG A 102 -4.86 -9.99 10.71
CA ARG A 102 -4.91 -9.77 9.25
C ARG A 102 -3.55 -9.43 8.66
N VAL A 103 -2.80 -8.56 9.32
CA VAL A 103 -1.45 -8.15 8.91
C VAL A 103 -0.49 -9.34 8.97
N ASP A 104 -0.53 -10.12 10.06
CA ASP A 104 0.30 -11.32 10.23
C ASP A 104 0.00 -12.38 9.16
N ARG A 105 -1.29 -12.62 8.86
CA ARG A 105 -1.69 -13.54 7.79
C ARG A 105 -1.24 -13.05 6.43
N PHE A 106 -1.42 -11.76 6.12
CA PHE A 106 -0.96 -11.19 4.86
C PHE A 106 0.56 -11.39 4.68
N LEU A 107 1.34 -11.08 5.71
CA LEU A 107 2.79 -11.30 5.73
C LEU A 107 3.14 -12.79 5.56
N PHE A 108 2.43 -13.68 6.25
CA PHE A 108 2.61 -15.12 6.08
C PHE A 108 2.36 -15.56 4.63
N HIS A 109 1.30 -15.07 3.98
CA HIS A 109 0.99 -15.41 2.59
C HIS A 109 2.06 -14.89 1.63
N CYS A 110 2.56 -13.66 1.80
CA CYS A 110 3.70 -13.14 1.03
C CYS A 110 4.96 -14.01 1.16
N ASN A 111 5.25 -14.52 2.37
CA ASN A 111 6.37 -15.43 2.59
C ASN A 111 6.20 -16.77 1.84
N GLN A 112 5.00 -17.34 1.78
CA GLN A 112 4.76 -18.57 1.02
C GLN A 112 4.87 -18.33 -0.49
N LEU A 113 4.27 -17.24 -0.99
CA LEU A 113 4.35 -16.86 -2.41
C LEU A 113 5.79 -16.63 -2.86
N MET A 114 6.64 -16.03 -2.00
CA MET A 114 8.06 -15.86 -2.31
C MET A 114 8.78 -17.20 -2.48
N LYS A 115 8.47 -18.21 -1.65
CA LYS A 115 9.05 -19.56 -1.80
C LYS A 115 8.62 -20.20 -3.12
N GLU A 116 7.34 -20.11 -3.45
CA GLU A 116 6.80 -20.64 -4.70
C GLU A 116 7.35 -19.92 -5.93
N TYR A 117 7.49 -18.60 -5.86
CA TYR A 117 8.10 -17.78 -6.90
C TYR A 117 9.52 -18.22 -7.18
N LYS A 118 10.36 -18.41 -6.16
CA LYS A 118 11.73 -18.91 -6.31
C LYS A 118 11.78 -20.32 -6.90
N ARG A 119 10.85 -21.20 -6.51
CA ARG A 119 10.76 -22.56 -7.05
C ARG A 119 10.45 -22.55 -8.55
N LYS A 120 9.55 -21.68 -9.01
CA LYS A 120 9.18 -21.52 -10.42
C LYS A 120 10.21 -20.70 -11.22
N HIS A 121 10.95 -19.81 -10.57
CA HIS A 121 11.94 -18.91 -11.17
C HIS A 121 13.32 -19.07 -10.52
N PRO A 122 13.99 -20.23 -10.66
CA PRO A 122 15.24 -20.52 -9.94
C PRO A 122 16.43 -19.62 -10.32
N ARG A 123 16.31 -18.86 -11.42
CA ARG A 123 17.31 -17.89 -11.88
C ARG A 123 16.98 -16.44 -11.49
N SER A 124 15.82 -16.19 -10.89
CA SER A 124 15.47 -14.83 -10.45
C SER A 124 16.41 -14.37 -9.33
N ILE A 125 16.82 -13.11 -9.39
CA ILE A 125 17.58 -12.45 -8.34
C ILE A 125 16.67 -11.92 -7.21
N ASP A 126 15.35 -11.93 -7.43
CA ASP A 126 14.36 -11.46 -6.47
C ASP A 126 14.33 -12.37 -5.26
N ASN A 127 14.81 -11.85 -4.14
CA ASN A 127 14.96 -12.62 -2.92
C ASN A 127 14.11 -12.12 -1.76
N ARG A 128 13.41 -11.01 -1.95
CA ARG A 128 12.64 -10.28 -0.93
C ARG A 128 11.31 -9.84 -1.52
N HIS A 129 10.27 -9.82 -0.70
CA HIS A 129 8.96 -9.30 -1.11
C HIS A 129 8.66 -7.92 -0.53
N TYR A 130 9.48 -7.41 0.41
CA TYR A 130 9.38 -6.04 0.92
C TYR A 130 8.07 -5.71 1.65
N HIS A 131 7.34 -6.73 2.12
CA HIS A 131 6.16 -6.57 2.97
C HIS A 131 6.44 -6.97 4.43
N ASP A 132 7.67 -7.42 4.69
CA ASP A 132 8.30 -7.65 5.99
C ASP A 132 9.05 -6.40 6.48
N ASP A 133 8.75 -5.23 5.90
CA ASP A 133 9.49 -3.98 6.04
C ASP A 133 9.06 -3.13 7.25
N GLY A 134 8.74 -3.79 8.37
CA GLY A 134 8.13 -3.13 9.53
C GLY A 134 6.70 -2.65 9.25
N TYR A 135 5.98 -3.37 8.38
CA TYR A 135 4.59 -3.11 7.98
C TYR A 135 4.37 -1.84 7.16
N GLN A 136 5.40 -1.23 6.57
CA GLN A 136 5.23 0.01 5.82
C GLN A 136 4.32 -0.21 4.59
N MET A 137 4.58 -1.23 3.76
CA MET A 137 3.68 -1.52 2.61
C MET A 137 2.28 -1.95 3.03
N ILE A 138 2.18 -2.77 4.09
CA ILE A 138 0.86 -3.25 4.54
C ILE A 138 0.05 -2.07 5.11
N SER A 139 0.69 -1.15 5.85
CA SER A 139 0.08 0.09 6.32
C SER A 139 -0.36 0.99 5.15
N LEU A 140 0.42 1.04 4.07
CA LEU A 140 0.06 1.79 2.88
C LEU A 140 -1.23 1.23 2.28
N TYR A 141 -1.34 -0.08 2.03
CA TYR A 141 -2.59 -0.64 1.48
C TYR A 141 -3.81 -0.34 2.35
N LEU A 142 -3.65 -0.45 3.67
CA LEU A 142 -4.71 -0.13 4.62
C LEU A 142 -5.09 1.36 4.57
N ALA A 143 -4.11 2.27 4.56
CA ALA A 143 -4.34 3.72 4.49
C ALA A 143 -4.92 4.16 3.15
N LEU A 144 -4.54 3.50 2.05
CA LEU A 144 -5.14 3.75 0.74
C LEU A 144 -6.58 3.28 0.71
N ARG A 145 -6.90 2.12 1.31
CA ARG A 145 -8.25 1.54 1.30
C ARG A 145 -9.21 2.20 2.28
N PHE A 146 -8.76 2.48 3.50
CA PHE A 146 -9.56 3.07 4.59
C PHE A 146 -8.84 4.30 5.20
N PRO A 147 -8.78 5.43 4.47
CA PRO A 147 -8.13 6.68 4.91
C PRO A 147 -8.52 7.15 6.32
N ASP A 148 -9.79 6.94 6.67
CA ASP A 148 -10.36 7.45 7.92
C ASP A 148 -9.93 6.62 9.14
N GLN A 149 -9.44 5.39 8.92
CA GLN A 149 -9.07 4.44 9.97
C GLN A 149 -7.56 4.23 10.09
N TYR A 150 -6.83 4.35 8.98
CA TYR A 150 -5.41 4.03 8.92
C TYR A 150 -4.58 5.19 8.37
N THR A 151 -3.39 5.34 8.93
CA THR A 151 -2.36 6.26 8.44
C THR A 151 -1.15 5.47 7.99
N LEU A 152 -0.31 6.09 7.17
CA LEU A 152 1.01 5.55 6.86
C LEU A 152 1.80 5.33 8.15
N TYR A 153 2.46 4.18 8.22
CA TYR A 153 3.40 3.87 9.27
C TYR A 153 4.81 3.95 8.73
N GLU A 154 5.65 4.79 9.35
CA GLU A 154 7.08 4.81 9.12
C GLU A 154 7.73 4.01 10.25
N GLY A 155 7.98 2.71 10.02
CA GLY A 155 8.78 1.91 10.94
C GLY A 155 10.21 2.44 11.02
N ASN A 156 10.70 2.70 12.23
CA ASN A 156 12.08 3.08 12.54
C ASN A 156 13.09 1.99 12.16
#